data_AF-A0AA38TU49-F1
#
_entry.id   AF-A0AA38TU49-F1
#
_cell.length_a   1.000
_cell.length_b   1.000
_cell.length_c   1.000
_cell.angle_alpha   90.00
_cell.angle_beta   90.00
_cell.angle_gamma   90.00
#
_symmetry.space_group_name_H-M   'P 1'
#
loop_
_entity.id
_entity.type
_entity.pdbx_description
1 polymer ?
#
loop_
_entity_poly.entity_id
_entity_poly.type
_entity_poly.pdbx_seq_one_letter_code
_entity_poly.pdbx_strand_id
1 'polypeptide(L)'
;MSDLVHPNMVHFGNSPRFDMYGCEFGLGKAVAARGGIANKPDGKMTMYPGRNGGGSMEVEVCLLPEYMKDLDNDDEFRNALSDNVN
;
A
#
# COMPACT_ATOMS: atom_id res chain seq x y z
N MET A 1 -18.32 -13.59 1.11
CA MET A 1 -17.10 -13.20 0.35
C MET A 1 -17.41 -12.53 -0.99
N SER A 2 -18.57 -12.78 -1.61
CA SER A 2 -18.97 -12.18 -2.90
C SER A 2 -19.14 -10.66 -2.87
N ASP A 3 -19.55 -10.10 -1.73
CA ASP A 3 -19.93 -8.68 -1.64
C ASP A 3 -18.71 -7.76 -1.40
N LEU A 4 -17.51 -8.33 -1.26
CA LEU A 4 -16.25 -7.61 -1.10
C LEU A 4 -15.56 -7.31 -2.43
N VAL A 5 -16.08 -7.83 -3.55
CA VAL A 5 -15.49 -7.67 -4.89
C VAL A 5 -16.58 -7.16 -5.83
N HIS A 6 -16.96 -5.91 -5.66
CA HIS A 6 -17.81 -5.22 -6.61
C HIS A 6 -16.93 -4.62 -7.72
N PRO A 7 -17.34 -4.65 -9.00
CA PRO A 7 -16.63 -3.94 -10.06
C PRO A 7 -16.39 -2.48 -9.69
N ASN A 8 -15.18 -1.97 -9.96
CA ASN A 8 -14.79 -0.58 -9.69
C ASN A 8 -14.82 -0.19 -8.20
N MET A 9 -14.72 -1.15 -7.28
CA MET A 9 -14.59 -0.86 -5.85
C MET A 9 -13.12 -0.67 -5.47
N VAL A 10 -12.82 0.42 -4.77
CA VAL A 10 -11.53 0.60 -4.10
C VAL A 10 -11.73 0.37 -2.60
N HIS A 11 -11.03 -0.62 -2.04
CA HIS A 11 -11.17 -0.97 -0.64
C HIS A 11 -9.85 -0.79 0.11
N PHE A 12 -9.84 0.15 1.06
CA PHE A 12 -8.72 0.37 1.96
C PHE A 12 -8.81 -0.53 3.18
N GLY A 13 -7.72 -1.26 3.47
CA GLY A 13 -7.50 -1.92 4.74
C GLY A 13 -6.25 -1.40 5.44
N ASN A 14 -6.13 -1.78 6.71
CA ASN A 14 -5.05 -1.36 7.60
C ASN A 14 -5.04 0.18 7.84
N SER A 15 -4.09 0.67 8.62
CA SER A 15 -3.96 2.09 8.95
C SER A 15 -2.48 2.44 9.12
N PRO A 16 -2.01 3.56 8.53
CA PRO A 16 -0.64 4.03 8.75
C PRO A 16 -0.38 4.48 10.19
N ARG A 17 -1.41 4.49 11.05
CA ARG A 17 -1.28 4.80 12.48
C ARG A 17 -0.94 3.59 13.34
N PHE A 18 -0.99 2.38 12.77
CA PHE A 18 -0.63 1.18 13.53
C PHE A 18 0.88 1.04 13.60
N ASP A 19 1.39 0.70 14.77
CA ASP A 19 2.82 0.55 15.00
C ASP A 19 3.33 -0.80 14.47
N MET A 20 3.60 -0.83 13.17
CA MET A 20 4.11 -2.02 12.47
C MET A 20 5.61 -2.22 12.67
N TYR A 21 6.34 -1.20 13.13
CA TYR A 21 7.79 -1.23 13.26
C TYR A 21 8.30 -1.22 14.71
N GLY A 22 7.41 -1.10 15.70
CA GLY A 22 7.76 -1.13 17.12
C GLY A 22 8.08 -2.53 17.65
N CYS A 23 7.67 -3.59 16.94
CA CYS A 23 8.08 -4.95 17.25
C CYS A 23 9.52 -5.20 16.75
N GLU A 24 10.43 -5.48 17.67
CA GLU A 24 11.86 -5.69 17.43
C GLU A 24 12.32 -6.95 18.18
N PHE A 25 13.17 -7.77 17.56
CA PHE A 25 13.55 -9.11 18.04
C PHE A 25 15.06 -9.25 18.33
N GLY A 26 15.79 -8.14 18.48
CA GLY A 26 17.25 -8.11 18.57
C GLY A 26 17.98 -8.12 17.21
N LEU A 27 17.25 -7.90 16.11
CA LEU A 27 17.76 -7.91 14.73
C LEU A 27 17.77 -6.50 14.09
N GLY A 28 17.33 -5.50 14.84
CA GLY A 28 17.10 -4.14 14.36
C GLY A 28 15.70 -3.93 13.75
N LYS A 29 15.40 -2.67 13.43
CA LYS A 29 14.09 -2.25 12.90
C LYS A 29 13.78 -2.94 11.56
N ALA A 30 12.68 -3.69 11.50
CA ALA A 30 12.22 -4.46 10.33
C ALA A 30 12.18 -3.62 9.04
N VAL A 31 12.80 -4.07 7.94
CA VAL A 31 13.07 -3.28 6.71
C VAL A 31 11.82 -2.62 6.09
N ALA A 32 10.73 -3.39 5.95
CA ALA A 32 9.46 -2.91 5.42
C ALA A 32 8.30 -3.74 5.99
N ALA A 33 7.12 -3.15 6.12
CA ALA A 33 5.88 -3.86 6.42
C ALA A 33 5.16 -4.20 5.11
N ARG A 34 4.83 -5.48 4.90
CA ARG A 34 4.17 -5.97 3.66
C ARG A 34 3.05 -6.94 3.96
N GLY A 35 2.08 -7.01 3.06
CA GLY A 35 0.99 -7.97 3.13
C GLY A 35 1.41 -9.33 2.56
N GLY A 36 0.85 -10.41 3.10
CA GLY A 36 0.97 -11.74 2.49
C GLY A 36 0.22 -11.85 1.15
N ILE A 37 0.19 -13.05 0.56
CA ILE A 37 -0.48 -13.30 -0.73
C ILE A 37 -2.01 -13.39 -0.64
N ALA A 38 -2.55 -13.64 0.55
CA ALA A 38 -3.99 -13.69 0.78
C ALA A 38 -4.63 -12.29 0.75
N ASN A 39 -5.94 -12.22 0.45
CA ASN A 39 -6.75 -11.00 0.46
C ASN A 39 -6.23 -9.90 -0.49
N LYS A 40 -5.88 -10.28 -1.72
CA LYS A 40 -5.42 -9.38 -2.79
C LYS A 40 -6.39 -9.32 -3.98
N PRO A 41 -7.72 -9.12 -3.78
CA PRO A 41 -8.62 -8.91 -4.91
C PRO A 41 -8.30 -7.58 -5.61
N ASP A 42 -8.74 -7.45 -6.85
CA ASP A 42 -8.69 -6.20 -7.60
C ASP A 42 -9.33 -5.05 -6.79
N GLY A 43 -8.68 -3.88 -6.82
CA GLY A 43 -9.10 -2.70 -6.08
C GLY A 43 -8.73 -2.70 -4.58
N LYS A 44 -8.04 -3.73 -4.07
CA LYS A 44 -7.55 -3.74 -2.68
C LYS A 44 -6.35 -2.81 -2.50
N MET A 45 -6.48 -1.90 -1.55
CA MET A 45 -5.40 -1.04 -1.08
C MET A 45 -5.10 -1.38 0.39
N THR A 46 -3.82 -1.52 0.73
CA THR A 46 -3.40 -1.75 2.13
C THR A 46 -2.36 -0.74 2.54
N MET A 47 -2.65 0.01 3.61
CA MET A 47 -1.77 1.09 4.07
C MET A 47 -0.88 0.65 5.23
N TYR A 48 0.36 1.12 5.22
CA TYR A 48 1.37 0.90 6.25
C TYR A 48 1.96 2.25 6.68
N PRO A 49 2.44 2.38 7.94
CA PRO A 49 3.28 3.53 8.30
C PRO A 49 4.52 3.56 7.41
N GLY A 50 5.01 4.75 7.08
CA GLY A 50 6.33 4.86 6.46
C GLY A 50 7.42 4.46 7.46
N ARG A 51 8.43 3.72 7.00
CA ARG A 51 9.52 3.20 7.83
C ARG A 51 10.16 4.27 8.72
N ASN A 52 10.40 5.45 8.17
CA ASN A 52 11.12 6.53 8.85
C ASN A 52 10.21 7.45 9.67
N GLY A 53 8.90 7.18 9.70
CA GLY A 53 7.92 8.02 10.40
C GLY A 53 7.67 9.34 9.66
N GLY A 54 7.45 10.43 10.42
CA GLY A 54 7.25 11.77 9.85
C GLY A 54 5.88 11.99 9.18
N GLY A 55 4.90 11.14 9.48
CA GLY A 55 3.58 11.19 8.83
C GLY A 55 3.56 10.58 7.43
N SER A 56 4.67 10.01 6.96
CA SER A 56 4.72 9.25 5.71
C SER A 56 3.99 7.91 5.81
N MET A 57 3.59 7.38 4.66
CA MET A 57 2.91 6.09 4.54
C MET A 57 3.42 5.32 3.32
N GLU A 58 3.30 4.00 3.39
CA GLU A 58 3.51 3.10 2.26
C GLU A 58 2.16 2.47 1.92
N VAL A 59 1.83 2.36 0.64
CA VAL A 59 0.57 1.78 0.18
C VAL A 59 0.87 0.61 -0.75
N GLU A 60 0.33 -0.54 -0.41
CA GLU A 60 0.31 -1.70 -1.29
C GLU A 60 -0.97 -1.70 -2.11
N VAL A 61 -0.82 -1.67 -3.42
CA VAL A 61 -1.89 -1.57 -4.42
C VAL A 61 -2.06 -2.92 -5.12
N CYS A 62 -3.29 -3.44 -5.16
CA CYS A 62 -3.62 -4.70 -5.82
C CYS A 62 -4.63 -4.43 -6.92
N LEU A 63 -4.19 -4.59 -8.16
CA LEU A 63 -5.01 -4.39 -9.35
C LEU A 63 -4.79 -5.56 -10.31
N LEU A 64 -5.74 -5.77 -11.21
CA LEU A 64 -5.50 -6.61 -12.38
C LEU A 64 -4.33 -6.07 -13.20
N PRO A 65 -3.57 -6.95 -13.89
CA PRO A 65 -2.35 -6.55 -14.61
C PRO A 65 -2.56 -5.40 -15.61
N GLU A 66 -3.69 -5.39 -16.31
CA GLU A 66 -4.07 -4.33 -17.25
C GLU A 66 -4.19 -2.96 -16.56
N TYR A 67 -4.88 -2.89 -15.42
CA TYR A 67 -5.09 -1.63 -14.70
C TYR A 67 -3.84 -1.16 -13.97
N MET A 68 -3.03 -2.10 -13.45
CA MET A 68 -1.73 -1.75 -12.88
C MET A 68 -0.83 -1.13 -13.95
N LYS A 69 -0.82 -1.70 -15.17
CA LYS A 69 -0.05 -1.15 -16.28
C LYS A 69 -0.53 0.25 -16.66
N ASP A 70 -1.84 0.49 -16.68
CA ASP A 70 -2.38 1.81 -16.99
C ASP A 70 -2.00 2.83 -15.90
N LEU A 71 -2.11 2.47 -14.62
CA LEU A 71 -1.69 3.31 -13.48
C LEU A 71 -0.18 3.63 -13.51
N ASP A 72 0.66 2.64 -13.84
CA ASP A 72 2.11 2.81 -13.91
C ASP A 72 2.54 3.79 -15.02
N ASN A 73 1.71 3.95 -16.06
CA ASN A 73 1.94 4.87 -17.19
C ASN A 73 1.19 6.20 -17.04
N ASP A 74 0.47 6.43 -15.96
CA ASP A 74 -0.26 7.67 -15.72
C ASP A 74 0.68 8.78 -15.23
N ASP A 75 0.85 9.82 -16.06
CA ASP A 75 1.78 10.91 -15.77
C ASP A 75 1.36 11.72 -14.54
N GLU A 76 0.05 11.93 -14.31
CA GLU A 76 -0.44 12.67 -13.15
C GLU A 76 -0.08 11.95 -11.85
N PHE A 77 -0.31 10.64 -11.79
CA PHE A 77 0.02 9.80 -10.65
C PHE A 77 1.53 9.77 -10.39
N ARG A 78 2.35 9.60 -11.44
CA ARG A 78 3.82 9.58 -11.31
C ARG A 78 4.36 10.91 -10.81
N ASN A 79 3.86 12.03 -11.33
CA ASN A 79 4.27 13.36 -10.89
C ASN A 79 3.90 13.60 -9.42
N ALA A 80 2.70 13.19 -9.00
CA ALA A 80 2.28 13.27 -7.60
C ALA A 80 3.20 12.45 -6.66
N LEU A 81 3.75 11.33 -7.13
CA LEU A 81 4.72 10.53 -6.35
C LEU A 81 6.11 11.18 -6.30
N SER A 82 6.56 11.84 -7.37
CA SER A 82 7.87 12.50 -7.39
C SER A 82 7.96 13.75 -6.52
N ASP A 83 6.85 14.48 -6.37
CA ASP A 83 6.81 15.71 -5.55
C ASP A 83 7.06 15.44 -4.05
N ASN A 84 6.89 14.18 -3.62
CA ASN A 84 7.13 13.71 -2.26
C ASN A 84 8.59 13.27 -1.98
N VAL A 85 9.49 13.40 -2.96
CA VAL A 85 10.94 13.17 -2.81
C VAL A 85 11.67 14.51 -2.71
N ASN A 86 11.46 15.23 -1.61
CA ASN A 86 12.29 16.37 -1.21
C ASN A 86 12.66 16.27 0.28
#